data_AF-A0A2S2FF85-F1
#
_entry.id   AF-A0A2S2FF85-F1
#
_cell.length_a   1.000
_cell.length_b   1.000
_cell.length_c   1.000
_cell.angle_alpha   90.00
_cell.angle_beta   90.00
_cell.angle_gamma   90.00
#
_symmetry.space_group_name_H-M   'P 1'
#
loop_
_entity.id
_entity.type
_entity.pdbx_description
1 polymer ?
#
loop_
_entity_poly.entity_id
_entity_poly.type
_entity_poly.pdbx_seq_one_letter_code
_entity_poly.pdbx_strand_id
1 'polypeptide(L)' 'MKKLKHLHLRPQDTLFIWLSSFIFTAEKEKWTKAEIQEVVQTVKYLDRDSAFEKLSSLIEVKNK' A
#
# COMPACT_ATOMS: atom_id res chain seq x y z
N MET A 1 -7.31 -10.63 3.28
CA MET A 1 -7.19 -9.21 2.87
C MET A 1 -7.18 -9.13 1.36
N LYS A 2 -7.86 -8.14 0.78
CA LYS A 2 -7.80 -7.86 -0.66
C LYS A 2 -6.36 -7.47 -1.05
N LYS A 3 -5.99 -7.70 -2.31
CA LYS A 3 -4.74 -7.21 -2.90
C LYS A 3 -5.05 -6.17 -3.98
N LEU A 4 -4.12 -5.26 -4.20
CA LEU A 4 -4.19 -4.20 -5.21
C LEU A 4 -3.46 -4.65 -6.48
N LYS A 5 -4.14 -4.56 -7.63
CA LYS A 5 -3.58 -5.01 -8.93
C LYS A 5 -2.66 -3.99 -9.59
N HIS A 6 -2.88 -2.71 -9.31
CA HIS A 6 -2.22 -1.62 -10.03
C HIS A 6 -1.35 -0.73 -9.13
N LEU A 7 -1.05 -1.19 -7.91
CA LEU A 7 -0.14 -0.50 -7.03
C LEU A 7 1.31 -0.82 -7.43
N HIS A 8 2.08 0.23 -7.70
CA HIS A 8 3.51 0.12 -7.94
C HIS A 8 4.26 1.00 -6.94
N LEU A 9 5.17 0.39 -6.18
CA LEU A 9 6.00 1.07 -5.19
C LEU A 9 7.45 1.03 -5.65
N ARG A 10 8.11 2.18 -5.70
CA ARG A 10 9.55 2.22 -5.97
C ARG A 10 10.30 2.21 -4.63
N PRO A 11 11.31 1.35 -4.44
CA PRO A 11 12.04 1.25 -3.17
C PRO A 11 12.68 2.57 -2.71
N GLN A 12 13.04 3.45 -3.65
CA GLN A 12 13.66 4.74 -3.38
C GLN A 12 12.70 5.86 -2.98
N ASP A 13 11.40 5.67 -3.17
CA ASP A 13 10.42 6.68 -2.81
C ASP A 13 10.26 6.79 -1.28
N THR A 14 9.69 7.90 -0.81
CA THR A 14 9.44 8.12 0.61
C THR A 14 8.14 7.44 1.05
N LEU A 15 8.00 7.22 2.37
CA LEU A 15 6.78 6.68 2.97
C LEU A 15 5.52 7.46 2.56
N PHE A 16 5.64 8.79 2.47
CA PHE A 16 4.55 9.66 2.02
C PHE A 16 4.09 9.33 0.59
N ILE A 17 5.03 9.12 -0.33
CA ILE A 17 4.72 8.76 -1.71
C ILE A 17 4.06 7.39 -1.76
N TRP A 18 4.59 6.39 -1.03
CA TRP A 18 4.00 5.06 -0.97
C TRP A 18 2.57 5.06 -0.44
N LEU A 19 2.31 5.77 0.66
CA LEU A 19 0.97 5.89 1.24
C LEU A 19 0.02 6.61 0.28
N SER A 20 0.48 7.66 -0.40
CA SER A 20 -0.32 8.38 -1.40
C SER A 20 -0.70 7.47 -2.57
N SER A 21 0.25 6.71 -3.10
CA SER A 21 0.01 5.72 -4.17
C SER A 21 -0.93 4.61 -3.72
N PHE A 22 -0.77 4.12 -2.49
CA PHE A 22 -1.65 3.12 -1.89
C PHE A 22 -3.09 3.64 -1.78
N ILE A 23 -3.31 4.80 -1.13
CA ILE A 23 -4.64 5.38 -0.93
C ILE A 23 -5.34 5.58 -2.27
N PHE A 24 -4.67 6.22 -3.22
CA PHE A 24 -5.25 6.48 -4.54
C PHE A 24 -5.63 5.20 -5.28
N THR A 25 -4.78 4.18 -5.23
CA THR A 25 -5.06 2.89 -5.89
C THR A 25 -6.18 2.13 -5.18
N ALA A 26 -6.17 2.13 -3.85
CA ALA A 26 -7.19 1.46 -3.03
C ALA A 26 -8.58 2.08 -3.22
N GLU A 27 -8.67 3.42 -3.30
CA GLU A 27 -9.91 4.11 -3.64
C GLU A 27 -10.43 3.73 -5.03
N LYS A 28 -9.54 3.69 -6.04
CA LYS A 28 -9.90 3.25 -7.40
C LYS A 28 -10.40 1.80 -7.44
N GLU A 29 -9.79 0.92 -6.65
CA GLU A 29 -10.17 -0.48 -6.53
C GLU A 29 -11.31 -0.73 -5.51
N LYS A 30 -12.01 0.35 -5.09
CA LYS A 30 -13.19 0.30 -4.22
C LYS A 30 -12.96 -0.40 -2.89
N TRP A 31 -11.78 -0.21 -2.30
CA TRP A 31 -11.57 -0.52 -0.89
C TRP A 31 -12.41 0.41 -0.02
N THR A 32 -12.85 -0.07 1.13
CA THR A 32 -13.57 0.74 2.09
C THR A 32 -12.63 1.72 2.79
N LYS A 33 -13.16 2.86 3.24
CA LYS A 33 -12.38 3.82 4.03
C LYS A 33 -11.75 3.19 5.28
N ALA A 34 -12.45 2.23 5.90
CA ALA A 34 -11.95 1.50 7.06
C ALA A 34 -10.72 0.63 6.72
N GLU A 35 -10.78 -0.14 5.63
CA GLU A 35 -9.64 -0.95 5.16
C GLU A 35 -8.42 -0.06 4.83
N ILE A 36 -8.65 1.09 4.17
CA ILE A 36 -7.57 2.03 3.85
C ILE A 36 -6.97 2.62 5.13
N GLN A 37 -7.81 3.07 6.07
CA GLN A 37 -7.35 3.64 7.34
C GLN A 37 -6.57 2.64 8.17
N GLU A 38 -6.99 1.38 8.24
CA GLU A 38 -6.28 0.32 8.95
C GLU A 38 -4.84 0.17 8.43
N VAL A 39 -4.66 0.13 7.11
CA VAL A 39 -3.33 0.03 6.49
C VAL A 39 -2.50 1.28 6.77
N VAL A 40 -3.07 2.48 6.60
CA VAL A 40 -2.36 3.74 6.83
C VAL A 40 -1.90 3.87 8.28
N GLN A 41 -2.78 3.54 9.25
CA GLN A 41 -2.46 3.60 10.67
C GLN A 41 -1.40 2.57 11.07
N THR A 42 -1.41 1.39 10.43
CA THR A 42 -0.38 0.37 10.64
C THR A 42 0.96 0.83 10.10
N VAL A 43 0.99 1.32 8.86
CA VAL A 43 2.23 1.61 8.11
C VAL A 43 2.92 2.89 8.58
N LYS A 44 2.18 3.91 9.03
CA LYS A 44 2.76 5.21 9.39
C LYS A 44 3.73 5.18 10.60
N TYR A 45 3.69 4.12 11.40
CA TYR A 45 4.54 3.94 12.59
C TYR A 45 5.67 2.93 12.36
N LEU A 46 5.73 2.30 11.19
CA LEU A 46 6.78 1.36 10.84
C LEU A 46 8.03 2.10 10.38
N ASP A 47 9.18 1.45 10.55
CA ASP A 47 10.39 1.85 9.82
C ASP A 47 10.19 1.68 8.31
N ARG A 48 11.08 2.28 7.53
CA ARG A 48 10.96 2.34 6.08
C ARG A 48 10.89 0.95 5.44
N ASP A 49 11.68 0.01 5.89
CA ASP A 49 11.78 -1.32 5.27
C ASP A 49 10.52 -2.13 5.60
N SER A 50 10.12 -2.14 6.88
CA SER A 50 8.86 -2.74 7.32
C SER A 50 7.63 -2.14 6.62
N ALA A 51 7.61 -0.81 6.43
CA ALA A 51 6.54 -0.13 5.70
C ALA A 51 6.48 -0.56 4.23
N PHE A 52 7.64 -0.66 3.57
CA PHE A 52 7.74 -1.10 2.19
C PHE A 52 7.27 -2.55 2.02
N GLU A 53 7.72 -3.46 2.89
CA GLU A 53 7.31 -4.85 2.89
C GLU A 53 5.81 -5.00 3.13
N LYS A 54 5.27 -4.27 4.13
CA LYS A 54 3.85 -4.31 4.45
C LYS A 54 2.99 -3.87 3.25
N LEU A 55 3.33 -2.74 2.62
CA LEU A 55 2.58 -2.26 1.45
C LEU A 55 2.79 -3.18 0.23
N SER A 56 3.98 -3.73 0.04
CA SER A 56 4.28 -4.68 -1.04
C SER A 56 3.50 -5.98 -0.90
N SER A 57 3.25 -6.46 0.32
CA SER A 57 2.44 -7.66 0.59
C SER A 57 0.98 -7.51 0.13
N LEU A 58 0.50 -6.26 0.03
CA LEU A 58 -0.83 -5.91 -0.45
C LEU A 58 -0.90 -5.81 -1.98
N ILE A 59 0.21 -5.93 -2.70
CA ILE A 59 0.24 -5.89 -4.16
C ILE A 59 -0.03 -7.30 -4.71
N GLU A 60 -0.90 -7.39 -5.70
CA GLU A 60 -1.12 -8.62 -6.44
C GLU A 60 0.05 -8.86 -7.40
N VAL A 61 0.90 -9.83 -7.08
CA VAL A 61 1.95 -10.28 -7.98
C VAL A 61 1.28 -11.07 -9.11
N LYS A 62 1.20 -10.47 -10.30
CA LYS A 62 0.87 -11.24 -11.52
C LYS A 62 2.01 -12.21 -11.78
N ASN A 63 1.86 -13.47 -11.35
CA ASN A 63 2.67 -14.55 -11.90
C ASN A 63 2.41 -14.58 -13.41
N LYS A 64 3.48 -14.37 -14.17
CA LYS A 64 3.49 -14.41 -15.62
C LYS A 64 3.75 -15.82 -16.10
#